data_AF-A0A497K7C3-F1
#
_entry.id   AF-A0A497K7C3-F1
#
_cell.length_a   1.000
_cell.length_b   1.000
_cell.length_c   1.000
_cell.angle_alpha   90.00
_cell.angle_beta   90.00
_cell.angle_gamma   90.00
#
_symmetry.space_group_name_H-M   'P 1'
#
loop_
_entity.id
_entity.type
_entity.pdbx_description
1 polymer ?
#
loop_
_entity_poly.entity_id
_entity_poly.type
_entity_poly.pdbx_seq_one_letter_code
_entity_poly.pdbx_strand_id
1 'polypeptide(L)'
;MPKGLILPYVIEDSRKGHPFTREMEAAVLLALAHGGKRRPIIPLSGPETLEFIMKALYPIWAVPWDDRSIIIDGLNLSSDKLTRLEIPDVKAFTEEIMRGSRSPKSYVNVLRRGLKKFWNPLSPVEVSVEGFIGDVHFLEELCEVLRGKGIRGARFEETLAPIPPKVDLKDARERAERFTWESRIVKSHVAALRYAVKVLEGETARFRERVKRETEHLTRVYAEKIASAREAAEKRIRALRKRMDAELKKTEKAYTKIIKEALKRRESLEKT
;
A
#
# COMPACT_ATOMS: atom_id res chain seq x y z
N MET A 1 -14.84 39.65 -24.85
CA MET A 1 -15.78 39.20 -23.80
C MET A 1 -15.28 37.90 -23.19
N PRO A 2 -15.31 37.73 -21.86
CA PRO A 2 -14.88 36.48 -21.24
C PRO A 2 -15.81 35.34 -21.68
N LYS A 3 -15.23 34.25 -22.21
CA LYS A 3 -15.94 33.02 -22.61
C LYS A 3 -16.10 32.07 -21.40
N GLY A 4 -16.66 32.55 -20.30
CA GLY A 4 -16.69 31.81 -19.02
C GLY A 4 -18.01 31.94 -18.26
N LEU A 5 -18.26 31.03 -17.33
CA LEU A 5 -19.40 31.08 -16.42
C LEU A 5 -19.12 32.10 -15.30
N ILE A 6 -20.02 33.05 -15.11
CA ILE A 6 -19.97 34.00 -13.99
C ILE A 6 -20.87 33.46 -12.87
N LEU A 7 -20.30 33.26 -11.69
CA LEU A 7 -21.06 32.85 -10.50
C LEU A 7 -21.41 34.08 -9.66
N PRO A 8 -22.64 34.16 -9.11
CA PRO A 8 -23.02 35.25 -8.23
C PRO A 8 -22.27 35.15 -6.89
N TYR A 9 -22.04 36.30 -6.25
CA TYR A 9 -21.43 36.37 -4.92
C TYR A 9 -22.32 35.74 -3.84
N VAL A 10 -23.65 35.84 -3.99
CA VAL A 10 -24.63 35.24 -3.08
C VAL A 10 -25.55 34.30 -3.84
N ILE A 11 -25.80 33.14 -3.23
CA ILE A 11 -26.74 32.14 -3.72
C ILE A 11 -27.91 32.11 -2.75
N GLU A 12 -29.11 32.40 -3.25
CA GLU A 12 -30.31 32.36 -2.42
C GLU A 12 -30.63 30.93 -1.99
N ASP A 13 -30.77 30.72 -0.68
CA ASP A 13 -31.33 29.49 -0.17
C ASP A 13 -32.83 29.48 -0.46
N SER A 14 -33.27 28.56 -1.33
CA SER A 14 -34.68 28.35 -1.68
C SER A 14 -35.61 28.08 -0.48
N ARG A 15 -35.06 27.80 0.71
CA ARG A 15 -35.81 27.64 1.97
C ARG A 15 -36.10 28.96 2.69
N LYS A 16 -35.45 30.07 2.30
CA LYS A 16 -35.73 31.40 2.87
C LYS A 16 -36.97 32.01 2.20
N GLY A 17 -37.88 32.54 3.03
CA GLY A 17 -39.13 33.17 2.57
C GLY A 17 -38.97 34.59 1.99
N HIS A 18 -37.76 35.17 2.04
CA HIS A 18 -37.46 36.49 1.52
C HIS A 18 -36.19 36.47 0.66
N PRO A 19 -36.16 37.19 -0.47
CA PRO A 19 -34.99 37.26 -1.35
C PRO A 19 -33.84 38.01 -0.69
N PHE A 20 -32.61 37.68 -1.07
CA PHE A 20 -31.42 38.37 -0.59
C PHE A 20 -31.18 39.62 -1.43
N THR A 21 -31.36 40.81 -0.83
CA THR A 21 -31.28 42.08 -1.58
C THR A 21 -29.84 42.61 -1.70
N ARG A 22 -29.63 43.55 -2.61
CA ARG A 22 -28.33 44.21 -2.82
C ARG A 22 -27.89 45.01 -1.60
N GLU A 23 -28.83 45.61 -0.87
CA GLU A 23 -28.58 46.33 0.38
C GLU A 23 -28.11 45.36 1.48
N MET A 24 -28.71 44.16 1.54
CA MET A 24 -28.25 43.10 2.44
C MET A 24 -26.85 42.63 2.06
N GLU A 25 -26.56 42.46 0.77
CA GLU A 25 -25.20 42.13 0.27
C GLU A 25 -24.18 43.19 0.71
N ALA A 26 -24.48 44.47 0.46
CA ALA A 26 -23.61 45.59 0.81
C ALA A 26 -23.41 45.69 2.34
N ALA A 27 -24.46 45.50 3.13
CA ALA A 27 -24.37 45.50 4.59
C ALA A 27 -23.49 44.36 5.12
N VAL A 28 -23.60 43.16 4.54
CA VAL A 28 -22.74 42.02 4.89
C VAL A 28 -21.29 42.29 4.52
N LEU A 29 -21.01 42.79 3.31
CA LEU A 29 -19.67 43.14 2.87
C LEU A 29 -19.04 44.21 3.78
N LEU A 30 -19.82 45.23 4.15
CA LEU A 30 -19.38 46.28 5.08
C LEU A 30 -19.08 45.70 6.48
N ALA A 31 -19.95 44.83 7.00
CA ALA A 31 -19.75 44.19 8.30
C ALA A 31 -18.48 43.31 8.32
N LEU A 32 -18.24 42.52 7.27
CA LEU A 32 -17.02 41.71 7.13
C LEU A 32 -15.77 42.59 7.05
N ALA A 33 -15.80 43.65 6.24
CA ALA A 33 -14.68 44.59 6.10
C ALA A 33 -14.34 45.29 7.42
N HIS A 34 -15.34 45.66 8.22
CA HIS A 34 -15.13 46.25 9.55
C HIS A 34 -14.67 45.23 10.60
N GLY A 35 -15.18 43.99 10.55
CA GLY A 35 -14.82 42.93 11.49
C GLY A 35 -13.36 42.44 11.37
N GLY A 36 -12.76 42.59 10.19
CA GLY A 36 -11.36 42.22 9.93
C GLY A 36 -10.30 43.23 10.40
N LYS A 37 -10.71 44.42 10.87
CA LYS A 37 -9.77 45.49 11.26
C LYS A 37 -8.95 45.08 12.48
N ARG A 38 -7.63 45.12 12.38
CA ARG A 38 -6.73 44.84 13.51
C ARG A 38 -6.72 46.02 14.48
N ARG A 39 -6.75 45.75 15.78
CA ARG A 39 -6.49 46.80 16.78
C ARG A 39 -5.08 47.36 16.57
N PRO A 40 -4.90 48.69 16.60
CA PRO A 40 -3.58 49.27 16.38
C PRO A 40 -2.60 48.78 17.46
N ILE A 41 -1.47 48.23 17.02
CA ILE A 41 -0.38 47.77 17.90
C ILE A 41 0.42 48.98 18.44
N ILE A 42 0.35 50.12 17.75
CA ILE A 42 1.05 51.36 18.09
C ILE A 42 0.01 52.41 18.50
N PRO A 43 0.11 53.03 19.69
CA PRO A 43 -0.88 53.97 20.23
C PRO A 43 -1.01 55.31 19.47
N LEU A 44 -0.18 55.56 18.46
CA LEU A 44 -0.22 56.76 17.61
C LEU A 44 -0.77 56.51 16.18
N SER A 45 -1.06 55.26 15.79
CA SER A 45 -1.77 55.03 14.53
C SER A 45 -3.26 55.22 14.76
N GLY A 46 -3.88 56.10 13.96
CA GLY A 46 -5.34 56.23 13.93
C GLY A 46 -6.02 54.91 13.57
N PRO A 47 -7.33 54.77 13.82
CA PRO A 47 -8.07 53.56 13.46
C PRO A 47 -7.99 53.34 11.95
N GLU A 48 -7.87 52.07 11.54
CA GLU A 48 -7.90 51.68 10.13
C GLU A 48 -9.19 52.18 9.47
N THR A 49 -9.06 53.07 8.48
CA THR A 49 -10.18 53.67 7.75
C THR A 49 -10.55 52.82 6.55
N LEU A 50 -11.84 52.52 6.39
CA LEU A 50 -12.34 51.85 5.19
C LEU A 50 -12.71 52.92 4.18
N GLU A 51 -11.94 53.03 3.10
CA GLU A 51 -12.13 54.09 2.09
C GLU A 51 -13.16 53.70 1.03
N PHE A 52 -13.13 52.45 0.55
CA PHE A 52 -14.11 51.92 -0.40
C PHE A 52 -14.20 50.39 -0.33
N ILE A 53 -15.30 49.85 -0.86
CA ILE A 53 -15.50 48.42 -1.12
C ILE A 53 -15.75 48.26 -2.62
N MET A 54 -15.08 47.28 -3.25
CA MET A 54 -15.26 46.97 -4.66
C MET A 54 -15.74 45.53 -4.84
N LYS A 55 -16.69 45.33 -5.75
CA LYS A 55 -17.12 44.03 -6.25
C LYS A 55 -16.50 43.81 -7.63
N ALA A 56 -15.83 42.69 -7.84
CA ALA A 56 -15.19 42.34 -9.11
C ALA A 56 -15.26 40.83 -9.35
N LEU A 57 -15.13 40.40 -10.61
CA LEU A 57 -15.15 38.96 -10.93
C LEU A 57 -13.78 38.35 -10.64
N TYR A 58 -13.76 37.38 -9.74
CA TYR A 58 -12.55 36.62 -9.41
C TYR A 58 -12.22 35.63 -10.55
N PRO A 59 -11.00 35.65 -11.11
CA PRO A 59 -10.65 34.74 -12.19
C PRO A 59 -10.31 33.35 -11.67
N ILE A 60 -11.10 32.36 -12.07
CA ILE A 60 -10.82 30.93 -11.84
C ILE A 60 -10.77 30.21 -13.19
N TRP A 61 -9.74 29.39 -13.39
CA TRP A 61 -9.62 28.53 -14.56
C TRP A 61 -10.07 27.12 -14.21
N ALA A 62 -11.03 26.60 -14.99
CA ALA A 62 -11.37 25.19 -15.01
C ALA A 62 -10.66 24.53 -16.21
N VAL A 63 -9.53 23.88 -15.97
CA VAL A 63 -8.76 23.20 -17.01
C VAL A 63 -9.30 21.78 -17.18
N PRO A 64 -9.78 21.37 -18.37
CA PRO A 64 -10.32 20.03 -18.58
C PRO A 64 -9.29 18.93 -18.33
N TRP A 65 -9.70 17.87 -17.64
CA TRP A 65 -8.92 16.67 -17.39
C TRP A 65 -9.84 15.43 -17.38
N ASP A 66 -9.80 14.66 -18.47
CA ASP A 66 -10.72 13.52 -18.71
C ASP A 66 -12.19 13.94 -18.56
N ASP A 67 -12.93 13.32 -17.63
CA ASP A 67 -14.32 13.61 -17.28
C ASP A 67 -14.47 14.68 -16.18
N ARG A 68 -13.37 15.34 -15.82
CA ARG A 68 -13.24 16.27 -14.69
C ARG A 68 -12.56 17.57 -15.12
N SER A 69 -12.44 18.48 -14.15
CA SER A 69 -11.72 19.74 -14.30
C SER A 69 -10.74 19.91 -13.16
N ILE A 70 -9.55 20.43 -13.46
CA ILE A 70 -8.58 20.92 -12.48
C ILE A 70 -8.83 22.41 -12.30
N ILE A 71 -8.98 22.84 -11.05
CA ILE A 71 -9.28 24.22 -10.71
C ILE A 71 -7.98 24.96 -10.39
N ILE A 72 -7.71 26.02 -11.14
CA ILE A 72 -6.57 26.90 -10.96
C ILE A 72 -7.06 28.32 -10.63
N ASP A 73 -6.56 28.86 -9.54
CA ASP A 73 -6.69 30.25 -9.13
C ASP A 73 -5.97 31.18 -10.10
N GLY A 74 -6.75 31.99 -10.82
CA GLY A 74 -6.24 32.95 -11.80
C GLY A 74 -5.46 34.11 -11.20
N LEU A 75 -5.57 34.38 -9.89
CA LEU A 75 -4.77 35.39 -9.18
C LEU A 75 -3.55 34.79 -8.47
N ASN A 76 -3.46 33.46 -8.39
CA ASN A 76 -2.39 32.75 -7.69
C ASN A 76 -2.30 33.12 -6.19
N LEU A 77 -3.45 33.31 -5.52
CA LEU A 77 -3.53 33.64 -4.09
C LEU A 77 -3.61 32.37 -3.23
N SER A 78 -4.15 31.29 -3.78
CA SER A 78 -4.21 29.96 -3.21
C SER A 78 -3.20 29.04 -3.90
N SER A 79 -2.66 28.08 -3.16
CA SER A 79 -1.77 27.04 -3.70
C SER A 79 -1.79 25.86 -2.75
N ASP A 80 -2.02 24.67 -3.30
CA ASP A 80 -1.99 23.43 -2.54
C ASP A 80 -0.79 22.55 -2.89
N LYS A 81 -0.47 21.67 -1.94
CA LYS A 81 0.59 20.67 -2.07
C LYS A 81 0.01 19.32 -2.42
N LEU A 82 0.59 18.67 -3.41
CA LEU A 82 0.34 17.27 -3.72
C LEU A 82 1.34 16.42 -2.95
N THR A 83 0.85 15.44 -2.19
CA THR A 83 1.70 14.50 -1.46
C THR A 83 1.55 13.12 -2.07
N ARG A 84 2.67 12.52 -2.49
CA ARG A 84 2.72 11.11 -2.91
C ARG A 84 3.82 10.36 -2.15
N LEU A 85 3.68 9.05 -2.05
CA LEU A 85 4.72 8.19 -1.48
C LEU A 85 5.71 7.76 -2.57
N GLU A 86 7.00 7.92 -2.30
CA GLU A 86 8.05 7.30 -3.09
C GLU A 86 8.10 5.81 -2.76
N ILE A 87 8.08 4.96 -3.80
CA ILE A 87 8.06 3.51 -3.64
C ILE A 87 9.42 2.91 -4.05
N PRO A 88 9.83 1.77 -3.47
CA PRO A 88 11.03 1.07 -3.90
C PRO A 88 10.94 0.62 -5.36
N ASP A 89 12.09 0.36 -5.99
CA ASP A 89 12.14 -0.17 -7.36
C ASP A 89 11.46 -1.55 -7.44
N VAL A 90 10.22 -1.52 -7.94
CA VAL A 90 9.36 -2.68 -8.09
C VAL A 90 9.86 -3.62 -9.19
N LYS A 91 10.44 -3.07 -10.26
CA LYS A 91 10.96 -3.86 -11.37
C LYS A 91 12.14 -4.71 -10.89
N ALA A 92 13.12 -4.10 -10.24
CA ALA A 92 14.25 -4.80 -9.65
C ALA A 92 13.80 -5.89 -8.67
N PHE A 93 12.79 -5.59 -7.84
CA PHE A 93 12.22 -6.58 -6.91
C PHE A 93 11.59 -7.78 -7.62
N THR A 94 10.78 -7.56 -8.66
CA THR A 94 10.16 -8.67 -9.40
C THR A 94 11.19 -9.54 -10.11
N GLU A 95 12.23 -8.95 -10.69
CA GLU A 95 13.35 -9.69 -11.29
C GLU A 95 14.16 -10.47 -10.25
N GLU A 96 14.33 -9.93 -9.04
CA GLU A 96 14.95 -10.65 -7.92
C GLU A 96 14.10 -11.87 -7.51
N ILE A 97 12.77 -11.76 -7.42
CA ILE A 97 11.88 -12.88 -7.09
C ILE A 97 12.02 -13.99 -8.13
N MET A 98 11.90 -13.64 -9.42
CA MET A 98 11.96 -14.60 -10.51
C MET A 98 13.31 -15.33 -10.58
N ARG A 99 14.42 -14.64 -10.30
CA ARG A 99 15.75 -15.26 -10.25
C ARG A 99 15.96 -16.08 -8.98
N GLY A 100 15.47 -15.57 -7.84
CA GLY A 100 15.61 -16.19 -6.54
C GLY A 100 14.84 -17.49 -6.39
N SER A 101 13.77 -17.68 -7.18
CA SER A 101 12.95 -18.88 -7.12
C SER A 101 13.66 -20.16 -7.56
N ARG A 102 14.91 -20.12 -8.03
CA ARG A 102 15.69 -21.30 -8.43
C ARG A 102 16.10 -22.20 -7.26
N SER A 103 16.29 -21.68 -6.05
CA SER A 103 16.61 -22.50 -4.88
C SER A 103 15.91 -22.00 -3.61
N PRO A 104 15.56 -22.88 -2.65
CA PRO A 104 14.87 -22.49 -1.41
C PRO A 104 15.59 -21.39 -0.63
N LYS A 105 16.91 -21.53 -0.45
CA LYS A 105 17.73 -20.56 0.26
C LYS A 105 17.72 -19.19 -0.42
N SER A 106 17.85 -19.16 -1.75
CA SER A 106 17.83 -17.90 -2.51
C SER A 106 16.45 -17.24 -2.45
N TYR A 107 15.39 -18.02 -2.59
CA TYR A 107 14.01 -17.53 -2.55
C TYR A 107 13.69 -16.87 -1.20
N VAL A 108 13.96 -17.56 -0.08
CA VAL A 108 13.75 -17.02 1.27
C VAL A 108 14.57 -15.75 1.50
N ASN A 109 15.81 -15.71 1.01
CA ASN A 109 16.66 -14.52 1.13
C ASN A 109 16.10 -13.32 0.35
N VAL A 110 15.57 -13.54 -0.87
CA VAL A 110 14.89 -12.49 -1.64
C VAL A 110 13.67 -11.97 -0.89
N LEU A 111 12.83 -12.86 -0.34
CA LEU A 111 11.65 -12.46 0.43
C LEU A 111 12.01 -11.62 1.66
N ARG A 112 13.04 -12.01 2.41
CA ARG A 112 13.52 -11.24 3.58
C ARG A 112 14.00 -9.84 3.20
N ARG A 113 14.75 -9.72 2.10
CA ARG A 113 15.19 -8.41 1.59
C ARG A 113 14.01 -7.58 1.10
N GLY A 114 13.07 -8.20 0.39
CA GLY A 114 11.82 -7.58 -0.04
C GLY A 114 11.05 -6.99 1.12
N LEU A 115 10.82 -7.80 2.17
CA LEU A 115 10.14 -7.34 3.38
C LEU A 115 10.83 -6.09 3.95
N LYS A 116 12.15 -6.09 4.11
CA LYS A 116 12.87 -4.90 4.60
C LYS A 116 12.70 -3.67 3.68
N LYS A 117 12.73 -3.86 2.36
CA LYS A 117 12.60 -2.76 1.38
C LYS A 117 11.21 -2.12 1.39
N PHE A 118 10.15 -2.92 1.51
CA PHE A 118 8.77 -2.44 1.45
C PHE A 118 8.13 -2.14 2.81
N TRP A 119 8.71 -2.64 3.92
CA TRP A 119 8.22 -2.40 5.28
C TRP A 119 8.69 -1.08 5.89
N ASN A 120 9.83 -0.55 5.42
CA ASN A 120 10.29 0.75 5.87
C ASN A 120 9.26 1.84 5.50
N PRO A 121 9.01 2.82 6.39
CA PRO A 121 8.14 3.94 6.08
C PRO A 121 8.56 4.58 4.75
N LEU A 122 7.60 4.69 3.83
CA LEU A 122 7.84 5.31 2.54
C LEU A 122 7.98 6.81 2.73
N SER A 123 8.97 7.41 2.08
CA SER A 123 9.19 8.84 2.16
C SER A 123 8.10 9.58 1.39
N PRO A 124 7.42 10.57 2.03
CA PRO A 124 6.52 11.45 1.30
C PRO A 124 7.34 12.37 0.40
N VAL A 125 6.83 12.61 -0.80
CA VAL A 125 7.31 13.63 -1.72
C VAL A 125 6.19 14.64 -1.87
N GLU A 126 6.47 15.86 -1.44
CA GLU A 126 5.58 17.01 -1.59
C GLU A 126 5.91 17.76 -2.87
N VAL A 127 4.89 18.01 -3.68
CA VAL A 127 4.98 18.78 -4.92
C VAL A 127 4.00 19.93 -4.80
N SER A 128 4.52 21.14 -4.64
CA SER A 128 3.70 22.36 -4.66
C SER A 128 3.25 22.65 -6.08
N VAL A 129 1.94 22.88 -6.28
CA VAL A 129 1.39 23.33 -7.55
C VAL A 129 0.78 24.70 -7.33
N GLU A 130 1.42 25.74 -7.86
CA GLU A 130 0.95 27.11 -7.69
C GLU A 130 -0.44 27.30 -8.31
N GLY A 131 -1.32 27.99 -7.58
CA GLY A 131 -2.67 28.28 -8.03
C GLY A 131 -3.60 27.08 -7.98
N PHE A 132 -3.10 25.87 -7.72
CA PHE A 132 -3.95 24.68 -7.62
C PHE A 132 -4.85 24.77 -6.39
N ILE A 133 -6.14 24.57 -6.60
CA ILE A 133 -7.14 24.47 -5.54
C ILE A 133 -7.54 23.00 -5.40
N GLY A 134 -7.03 22.37 -4.34
CA GLY A 134 -7.25 20.97 -3.97
C GLY A 134 -8.10 20.79 -2.72
N ASP A 135 -8.50 21.88 -2.04
CA ASP A 135 -9.39 21.82 -0.88
C ASP A 135 -10.71 21.12 -1.23
N VAL A 136 -10.94 19.96 -0.62
CA VAL A 136 -12.06 19.08 -0.96
C VAL A 136 -13.39 19.73 -0.62
N HIS A 137 -13.47 20.42 0.52
CA HIS A 137 -14.71 21.07 0.96
C HIS A 137 -15.12 22.19 0.01
N PHE A 138 -14.18 23.06 -0.37
CA PHE A 138 -14.42 24.10 -1.37
C PHE A 138 -14.84 23.51 -2.71
N LEU A 139 -14.16 22.46 -3.19
CA LEU A 139 -14.50 21.82 -4.46
C LEU A 139 -15.89 21.15 -4.43
N GLU A 140 -16.26 20.55 -3.30
CA GLU A 140 -17.60 20.00 -3.07
C GLU A 140 -18.66 21.10 -3.09
N GLU A 141 -18.47 22.18 -2.33
CA GLU A 141 -19.36 23.34 -2.32
C GLU A 141 -19.49 23.96 -3.72
N LEU A 142 -18.37 24.17 -4.42
CA LEU A 142 -18.37 24.66 -5.80
C LEU A 142 -19.17 23.73 -6.73
N CYS A 143 -19.00 22.40 -6.58
CA CYS A 143 -19.78 21.43 -7.35
C CYS A 143 -21.27 21.49 -7.00
N GLU A 144 -21.64 21.65 -5.73
CA GLU A 144 -23.02 21.83 -5.31
C GLU A 144 -23.64 23.09 -5.88
N VAL A 145 -22.90 24.20 -5.91
CA VAL A 145 -23.31 25.45 -6.56
C VAL A 145 -23.55 25.24 -8.05
N LEU A 146 -22.64 24.55 -8.73
CA LEU A 146 -22.74 24.28 -10.17
C LEU A 146 -23.86 23.30 -10.52
N ARG A 147 -24.17 22.34 -9.65
CA ARG A 147 -25.26 21.35 -9.81
C ARG A 147 -26.62 21.90 -9.35
N GLY A 148 -26.62 22.79 -8.37
CA GLY A 148 -27.76 23.27 -7.62
C GLY A 148 -28.48 24.45 -8.26
N LYS A 149 -29.73 24.64 -7.85
CA LYS A 149 -30.73 25.61 -8.35
C LYS A 149 -30.32 27.10 -8.33
N GLY A 150 -29.10 27.46 -7.91
CA GLY A 150 -28.60 28.85 -7.81
C GLY A 150 -28.29 29.53 -9.14
N ILE A 151 -28.00 28.77 -10.20
CA ILE A 151 -27.77 29.35 -11.54
C ILE A 151 -29.10 29.79 -12.21
N ARG A 152 -30.24 29.18 -11.87
CA ARG A 152 -31.53 29.48 -12.53
C ARG A 152 -32.15 30.83 -12.15
N GLY A 153 -31.70 31.44 -11.05
CA GLY A 153 -32.12 32.77 -10.58
C GLY A 153 -30.97 33.77 -10.46
N ALA A 154 -29.76 33.40 -10.89
CA ALA A 154 -28.60 34.28 -10.85
C ALA A 154 -28.85 35.50 -11.75
N ARG A 155 -28.98 36.68 -11.13
CA ARG A 155 -28.90 37.94 -11.88
C ARG A 155 -27.45 38.13 -12.28
N PHE A 156 -27.16 37.90 -13.55
CA PHE A 156 -25.87 38.24 -14.12
C PHE A 156 -25.70 39.76 -14.00
N GLU A 157 -24.76 40.19 -13.15
CA GLU A 157 -24.32 41.58 -13.17
C GLU A 157 -23.45 41.78 -14.41
N GLU A 158 -24.09 42.12 -15.53
CA GLU A 158 -23.44 42.30 -16.84
C GLU A 158 -22.34 43.38 -16.83
N THR A 159 -22.27 44.20 -15.78
CA THR A 159 -21.39 45.36 -15.67
C THR A 159 -20.16 45.17 -14.77
N LEU A 160 -19.96 44.00 -14.14
CA LEU A 160 -18.76 43.80 -13.31
C LEU A 160 -17.52 43.59 -14.17
N ALA A 161 -16.48 44.38 -13.89
CA ALA A 161 -15.18 44.18 -14.50
C ALA A 161 -14.52 42.91 -13.92
N PRO A 162 -13.99 42.02 -14.78
CA PRO A 162 -13.14 40.94 -14.29
C PRO A 162 -11.81 41.49 -13.80
N ILE A 163 -11.32 40.96 -12.68
CA ILE A 163 -9.93 41.20 -12.29
C ILE A 163 -9.06 40.53 -13.36
N PRO A 164 -8.12 41.24 -13.99
CA PRO A 164 -7.21 40.63 -14.95
C PRO A 164 -6.48 39.44 -14.30
N PRO A 165 -6.58 38.24 -14.87
CA PRO A 165 -5.91 37.08 -14.30
C PRO A 165 -4.39 37.30 -14.35
N LYS A 166 -3.72 37.01 -13.24
CA LYS A 166 -2.26 36.99 -13.14
C LYS A 166 -1.68 35.73 -13.81
N VAL A 167 -2.42 34.62 -13.72
CA VAL A 167 -2.12 33.36 -14.38
C VAL A 167 -2.93 33.31 -15.66
N ASP A 168 -2.28 33.33 -16.83
CA ASP A 168 -2.99 33.22 -18.08
C ASP A 168 -3.47 31.78 -18.34
N LEU A 169 -4.24 31.56 -19.42
CA LEU A 169 -4.77 30.23 -19.74
C LEU A 169 -3.66 29.22 -20.07
N LYS A 170 -2.53 29.66 -20.65
CA LYS A 170 -1.42 28.78 -21.00
C LYS A 170 -0.71 28.33 -19.74
N ASP A 171 -0.43 29.25 -18.82
CA ASP A 171 0.19 28.96 -17.53
C ASP A 171 -0.73 28.07 -16.68
N ALA A 172 -2.05 28.31 -16.70
CA ALA A 172 -3.02 27.46 -16.01
C ALA A 172 -2.99 26.02 -16.55
N ARG A 173 -2.83 25.83 -17.86
CA ARG A 173 -2.69 24.50 -18.46
C ARG A 173 -1.39 23.81 -18.04
N GLU A 174 -0.26 24.53 -18.05
CA GLU A 174 1.03 23.98 -17.59
C GLU A 174 0.97 23.54 -16.11
N ARG A 175 0.34 24.35 -15.26
CA ARG A 175 0.11 24.01 -13.84
C ARG A 175 -0.78 22.77 -13.70
N ALA A 176 -1.85 22.67 -14.49
CA ALA A 176 -2.71 21.49 -14.52
C ALA A 176 -1.96 20.25 -15.03
N GLU A 177 -1.08 20.39 -16.02
CA GLU A 177 -0.22 19.30 -16.51
C GLU A 177 0.65 18.73 -15.40
N ARG A 178 1.22 19.59 -14.54
CA ARG A 178 1.98 19.15 -13.36
C ARG A 178 1.16 18.27 -12.41
N PHE A 179 -0.09 18.65 -12.14
CA PHE A 179 -1.01 17.79 -11.37
C PHE A 179 -1.23 16.44 -12.07
N THR A 180 -1.52 16.45 -13.39
CA THR A 180 -1.77 15.19 -14.12
C THR A 180 -0.54 14.30 -14.18
N TRP A 181 0.67 14.88 -14.22
CA TRP A 181 1.93 14.16 -14.18
C TRP A 181 2.10 13.38 -12.87
N GLU A 182 1.89 14.03 -11.73
CA GLU A 182 1.93 13.37 -10.42
C GLU A 182 0.86 12.27 -10.31
N SER A 183 -0.35 12.51 -10.84
CA SER A 183 -1.41 11.49 -10.92
C SER A 183 -0.97 10.26 -11.73
N ARG A 184 -0.28 10.46 -12.86
CA ARG A 184 0.26 9.37 -13.70
C ARG A 184 1.34 8.57 -12.98
N ILE A 185 2.23 9.22 -12.24
CA ILE A 185 3.24 8.55 -11.40
C ILE A 185 2.56 7.61 -10.40
N VAL A 186 1.57 8.11 -9.65
CA VAL A 186 0.85 7.31 -8.65
C VAL A 186 0.12 6.14 -9.30
N LYS A 187 -0.57 6.35 -10.43
CA LYS A 187 -1.22 5.26 -11.19
C LYS A 187 -0.22 4.20 -11.65
N SER A 188 0.95 4.61 -12.14
CA SER A 188 2.03 3.72 -12.55
C SER A 188 2.57 2.90 -11.37
N HIS A 189 2.81 3.54 -10.22
CA HIS A 189 3.22 2.90 -8.98
C HIS A 189 2.22 1.81 -8.53
N VAL A 190 0.92 2.13 -8.52
CA VAL A 190 -0.14 1.15 -8.19
C VAL A 190 -0.12 -0.03 -9.16
N ALA A 191 0.00 0.23 -10.47
CA ALA A 191 0.06 -0.84 -11.47
C ALA A 191 1.28 -1.74 -11.30
N ALA A 192 2.46 -1.15 -11.05
CA ALA A 192 3.69 -1.88 -10.80
C ALA A 192 3.59 -2.76 -9.55
N LEU A 193 3.07 -2.22 -8.44
CA LEU A 193 2.89 -2.98 -7.20
C LEU A 193 1.91 -4.14 -7.37
N ARG A 194 0.79 -3.93 -8.08
CA ARG A 194 -0.15 -5.01 -8.42
C ARG A 194 0.52 -6.11 -9.24
N TYR A 195 1.34 -5.73 -10.21
CA TYR A 195 2.13 -6.70 -10.98
C TYR A 195 3.10 -7.48 -10.08
N ALA A 196 3.78 -6.82 -9.15
CA ALA A 196 4.69 -7.49 -8.21
C ALA A 196 3.99 -8.48 -7.29
N VAL A 197 2.79 -8.14 -6.80
CA VAL A 197 1.95 -9.08 -6.03
C VAL A 197 1.66 -10.33 -6.86
N LYS A 198 1.22 -10.16 -8.11
CA LYS A 198 0.94 -11.29 -9.02
C LYS A 198 2.17 -12.18 -9.25
N VAL A 199 3.33 -11.57 -9.48
CA VAL A 199 4.60 -12.32 -9.65
C VAL A 199 4.97 -13.07 -8.38
N LEU A 200 4.86 -12.42 -7.22
CA LEU A 200 5.17 -13.01 -5.92
C LEU A 200 4.25 -14.20 -5.62
N GLU A 201 2.94 -14.08 -5.86
CA GLU A 201 1.98 -15.17 -5.67
C GLU A 201 2.30 -16.35 -6.58
N GLY A 202 2.54 -16.11 -7.86
CA GLY A 202 2.88 -17.14 -8.84
C GLY A 202 4.16 -17.89 -8.49
N GLU A 203 5.23 -17.16 -8.17
CA GLU A 203 6.52 -17.77 -7.80
C GLU A 203 6.44 -18.46 -6.43
N THR A 204 5.65 -17.94 -5.49
CA THR A 204 5.42 -18.61 -4.18
C THR A 204 4.67 -19.93 -4.35
N ALA A 205 3.63 -19.96 -5.20
CA ALA A 205 2.91 -21.19 -5.49
C ALA A 205 3.82 -22.25 -6.12
N ARG A 206 4.63 -21.87 -7.12
CA ARG A 206 5.64 -22.74 -7.74
C ARG A 206 6.67 -23.23 -6.75
N PHE A 207 7.12 -22.36 -5.84
CA PHE A 207 8.06 -22.72 -4.79
C PHE A 207 7.47 -23.75 -3.83
N ARG A 208 6.24 -23.53 -3.34
CA ARG A 208 5.53 -24.45 -2.44
C ARG A 208 5.37 -25.84 -3.05
N GLU A 209 4.94 -25.89 -4.32
CA GLU A 209 4.75 -27.16 -5.03
C GLU A 209 6.07 -27.93 -5.20
N ARG A 210 7.16 -27.23 -5.47
CA ARG A 210 8.49 -27.85 -5.57
C ARG A 210 8.96 -28.42 -4.24
N VAL A 211 8.84 -27.65 -3.16
CA VAL A 211 9.19 -28.10 -1.81
C VAL A 211 8.36 -29.33 -1.43
N LYS A 212 7.07 -29.34 -1.76
CA LYS A 212 6.20 -30.49 -1.53
C LYS A 212 6.71 -31.75 -2.24
N ARG A 213 6.98 -31.67 -3.55
CA ARG A 213 7.52 -32.80 -4.34
C ARG A 213 8.86 -33.30 -3.82
N GLU A 214 9.76 -32.38 -3.46
CA GLU A 214 11.08 -32.72 -2.92
C GLU A 214 10.95 -33.43 -1.55
N THR A 215 10.04 -32.97 -0.69
CA THR A 215 9.73 -33.60 0.60
C THR A 215 9.14 -35.00 0.43
N GLU A 216 8.21 -35.19 -0.51
CA GLU A 216 7.61 -36.49 -0.82
C GLU A 216 8.67 -37.46 -1.37
N HIS A 217 9.51 -37.00 -2.29
CA HIS A 217 10.60 -37.80 -2.84
C HIS A 217 11.59 -38.26 -1.76
N LEU A 218 12.06 -37.33 -0.92
CA LEU A 218 12.98 -37.64 0.17
C LEU A 218 12.34 -38.61 1.17
N THR A 219 11.09 -38.38 1.56
CA THR A 219 10.35 -39.28 2.46
C THR A 219 10.34 -40.71 1.91
N ARG A 220 10.02 -40.89 0.63
CA ARG A 220 10.00 -42.20 -0.01
C ARG A 220 11.38 -42.85 -0.04
N VAL A 221 12.40 -42.12 -0.52
CA VAL A 221 13.78 -42.64 -0.63
C VAL A 221 14.32 -43.08 0.74
N TYR A 222 14.09 -42.28 1.78
CA TYR A 222 14.56 -42.63 3.12
C TYR A 222 13.73 -43.75 3.76
N ALA A 223 12.43 -43.85 3.49
CA ALA A 223 11.62 -44.98 3.94
C ALA A 223 12.14 -46.31 3.35
N GLU A 224 12.45 -46.34 2.05
CA GLU A 224 13.03 -47.51 1.38
C GLU A 224 14.41 -47.89 1.97
N LYS A 225 15.29 -46.89 2.19
CA LYS A 225 16.59 -47.11 2.83
C LYS A 225 16.47 -47.65 4.26
N ILE A 226 15.55 -47.11 5.06
CA ILE A 226 15.29 -47.56 6.44
C ILE A 226 14.77 -49.00 6.43
N ALA A 227 13.83 -49.33 5.54
CA ALA A 227 13.31 -50.69 5.42
C ALA A 227 14.40 -51.71 5.08
N SER A 228 15.25 -51.40 4.08
CA SER A 228 16.38 -52.25 3.70
C SER A 228 17.39 -52.42 4.84
N ALA A 229 17.73 -51.33 5.54
CA ALA A 229 18.64 -51.39 6.69
C ALA A 229 18.06 -52.22 7.85
N ARG A 230 16.75 -52.11 8.12
CA ARG A 230 16.05 -52.93 9.12
C ARG A 230 16.10 -54.41 8.75
N GLU A 231 15.80 -54.76 7.50
CA GLU A 231 15.84 -56.15 7.04
C GLU A 231 17.24 -56.75 7.16
N ALA A 232 18.28 -55.99 6.79
CA ALA A 232 19.68 -56.40 6.92
C ALA A 232 20.06 -56.61 8.40
N ALA A 233 19.64 -55.71 9.29
CA ALA A 233 19.87 -55.82 10.72
C ALA A 233 19.18 -57.06 11.30
N GLU A 234 17.91 -57.31 10.96
CA GLU A 234 17.18 -58.49 11.40
C GLU A 234 17.80 -59.80 10.93
N LYS A 235 18.26 -59.88 9.68
CA LYS A 235 18.99 -61.06 9.18
C LYS A 235 20.23 -61.34 10.02
N ARG A 236 20.96 -60.28 10.40
CA ARG A 236 22.15 -60.39 11.27
C ARG A 236 21.79 -60.84 12.68
N ILE A 237 20.73 -60.28 13.27
CA ILE A 237 20.21 -60.71 14.58
C ILE A 237 19.81 -62.18 14.56
N ARG A 238 19.08 -62.63 13.52
CA ARG A 238 18.68 -64.03 13.36
C ARG A 238 19.88 -64.97 13.23
N ALA A 239 20.91 -64.57 12.47
CA ALA A 239 22.14 -65.35 12.32
C ALA A 239 22.92 -65.46 13.65
N LEU A 240 23.04 -64.37 14.40
CA LEU A 240 23.69 -64.35 15.72
C LEU A 240 22.94 -65.25 16.72
N ARG A 241 21.61 -65.15 16.79
CA ARG A 241 20.78 -66.02 17.65
C ARG A 241 20.99 -67.50 17.32
N LYS A 242 20.93 -67.89 16.04
CA LYS A 242 21.19 -69.26 15.61
C LYS A 242 22.58 -69.77 16.03
N ARG A 243 23.60 -68.91 15.93
CA ARG A 243 24.97 -69.27 16.33
C ARG A 243 25.07 -69.47 17.85
N MET A 244 24.48 -68.57 18.63
CA MET A 244 24.42 -68.66 20.08
C MET A 244 23.67 -69.93 20.54
N ASP A 245 22.51 -70.23 19.97
CA ASP A 245 21.74 -71.43 20.30
C ASP A 245 22.50 -72.72 19.99
N ALA A 246 23.24 -72.73 18.87
CA ALA A 246 24.09 -73.86 18.49
C ALA A 246 25.27 -74.05 19.46
N GLU A 247 25.88 -72.96 19.92
CA GLU A 247 26.92 -73.01 20.95
C GLU A 247 26.35 -73.52 22.27
N LEU A 248 25.25 -72.94 22.77
CA LEU A 248 24.57 -73.39 24.00
C LEU A 248 24.27 -74.89 23.96
N LYS A 249 23.71 -75.40 22.86
CA LYS A 249 23.39 -76.82 22.71
C LYS A 249 24.63 -77.71 22.69
N LYS A 250 25.77 -77.23 22.16
CA LYS A 250 27.05 -77.95 22.24
C LYS A 250 27.58 -77.99 23.67
N THR A 251 27.56 -76.87 24.38
CA THR A 251 28.00 -76.81 25.79
C THR A 251 27.11 -77.69 26.66
N GLU A 252 25.79 -77.63 26.49
CA GLU A 252 24.83 -78.45 27.24
C GLU A 252 25.07 -79.95 27.02
N LYS A 253 25.31 -80.37 25.77
CA LYS A 253 25.70 -81.76 25.45
C LYS A 253 27.02 -82.17 26.11
N ALA A 254 28.01 -81.28 26.12
CA ALA A 254 29.30 -81.55 26.76
C ALA A 254 29.12 -81.74 28.27
N TYR A 255 28.39 -80.83 28.93
CA TYR A 255 28.10 -80.92 30.37
C TYR A 255 27.25 -82.15 30.72
N THR A 256 26.21 -82.47 29.95
CA THR A 256 25.42 -83.70 30.20
C THR A 256 26.25 -84.97 30.05
N LYS A 257 27.21 -85.00 29.11
CA LYS A 257 28.14 -86.13 28.99
C LYS A 257 29.04 -86.24 30.22
N ILE A 258 29.63 -85.13 30.67
CA ILE A 258 30.45 -85.06 31.89
C ILE A 258 29.65 -85.54 33.11
N ILE A 259 28.41 -85.06 33.27
CA ILE A 259 27.53 -85.46 34.39
C ILE A 259 27.22 -86.96 34.33
N LYS A 260 26.89 -87.51 33.15
CA LYS A 260 26.65 -88.96 32.99
C LYS A 260 27.89 -89.80 33.32
N GLU A 261 29.07 -89.37 32.90
CA GLU A 261 30.33 -90.06 33.21
C GLU A 261 30.65 -90.01 34.71
N ALA A 262 30.41 -88.86 35.36
CA ALA A 262 30.57 -88.71 36.81
C ALA A 262 29.58 -89.58 37.59
N LEU A 263 28.30 -89.65 37.18
CA LEU A 263 27.29 -90.51 37.79
C LEU A 263 27.63 -92.00 37.65
N LYS A 264 28.07 -92.45 36.48
CA LYS A 264 28.54 -93.83 36.27
C LYS A 264 29.71 -94.20 37.16
N ARG A 265 30.69 -93.29 37.31
CA ARG A 265 31.82 -93.50 38.24
C ARG A 265 31.35 -93.60 39.69
N ARG A 266 30.35 -92.81 40.09
CA ARG A 266 29.77 -92.87 41.43
C ARG A 266 29.05 -94.21 41.67
N GLU A 267 28.22 -94.67 40.74
CA GLU A 267 27.54 -95.98 40.83
C GLU A 267 28.52 -97.16 40.87
N SER A 268 29.67 -97.07 40.18
CA SER A 268 30.71 -98.10 40.28
C SER A 268 31.44 -98.10 41.62
N LEU A 269 31.53 -96.95 42.29
CA LEU A 269 32.15 -96.83 43.62
C LEU A 269 31.19 -97.21 44.75
N GLU A 270 29.88 -97.01 44.59
CA GLU A 270 28.84 -97.42 45.57
C GLU A 270 28.52 -98.93 45.54
N LYS A 271 29.01 -99.67 44.52
CA LYS A 271 28.84 -101.14 44.39
C LYS A 271 30.05 -101.96 44.89
N THR A 272 31.00 -101.31 45.55
CA THR A 272 32.16 -101.93 46.22
C THR A 272 31.99 -101.78 47.72
#